data_AF-A0A3C0Q3T8-F1
#
_entry.id   AF-A0A3C0Q3T8-F1
#
_cell.length_a   1.000
_cell.length_b   1.000
_cell.length_c   1.000
_cell.angle_alpha   90.00
_cell.angle_beta   90.00
_cell.angle_gamma   90.00
#
_symmetry.space_group_name_H-M   'P 1'
#
loop_
_entity.id
_entity.type
_entity.pdbx_description
1 polymer ?
#
loop_
_entity_poly.entity_id
_entity_poly.type
_entity_poly.pdbx_seq_one_letter_code
_entity_poly.pdbx_strand_id
1 'polypeptide(L)'
;MIMTKILPLLVVALLALHPVTGGAAPESKVDLGALGPAGPSGVKKMVEATYTQVTYSNLYKLAWSYDAFSVTNEEALNVYLIVTECNLYNKFFDNEFEWEKIKRATKEYIGENKDKVPRYYEYVQPISMGRYDYALQGFPILDAKEFKAQRNLQFASYENGTTSCGRFSINPDTYPATGVVSISSPLNLSFIRVPQKLAQKYIEWRAKQENIDNMKRQAYIRYRIRIDQYDGIKDYESGTKAFNFQGKLMRLDVFADKDLMLPLYNQLF
;
A
#
# COMPACT_ATOMS: atom_id res chain seq x y z
N MET A 1 -72.21 -10.62 -7.77
CA MET A 1 -71.84 -11.96 -7.31
C MET A 1 -70.46 -11.87 -6.69
N ILE A 2 -70.40 -11.78 -5.36
CA ILE A 2 -69.96 -12.85 -4.41
C ILE A 2 -68.43 -13.01 -4.49
N MET A 3 -67.68 -12.34 -3.58
CA MET A 3 -67.05 -12.91 -2.36
C MET A 3 -65.76 -13.70 -2.75
N THR A 4 -64.59 -13.58 -2.11
CA THR A 4 -64.32 -13.59 -0.67
C THR A 4 -62.85 -13.21 -0.43
N LYS A 5 -62.59 -12.44 0.64
CA LYS A 5 -61.25 -12.21 1.20
C LYS A 5 -60.78 -13.45 1.95
N ILE A 6 -59.51 -13.83 1.83
CA ILE A 6 -58.85 -14.76 2.76
C ILE A 6 -57.50 -14.16 3.17
N LEU A 7 -57.41 -13.83 4.45
CA LEU A 7 -56.19 -13.53 5.21
C LEU A 7 -55.66 -14.84 5.80
N PRO A 8 -54.33 -15.08 5.88
CA PRO A 8 -53.79 -16.01 6.85
C PRO A 8 -53.16 -15.28 8.04
N LEU A 9 -53.54 -15.76 9.23
CA LEU A 9 -52.96 -15.50 10.54
C LEU A 9 -51.42 -15.63 10.52
N LEU A 10 -50.73 -14.63 11.07
CA LEU A 10 -49.33 -14.76 11.48
C LEU A 10 -49.30 -15.14 12.97
N VAL A 11 -48.78 -16.33 13.26
CA VAL A 11 -48.54 -16.84 14.61
C VAL A 11 -47.30 -16.15 15.18
N VAL A 12 -47.47 -15.35 16.23
CA VAL A 12 -46.38 -14.77 17.01
C VAL A 12 -45.91 -15.81 18.03
N ALA A 13 -44.74 -16.42 17.79
CA ALA A 13 -44.04 -17.23 18.78
C ALA A 13 -43.18 -16.31 19.66
N LEU A 14 -43.60 -16.13 20.92
CA LEU A 14 -42.79 -15.52 21.98
C LEU A 14 -41.70 -16.52 22.41
N LEU A 15 -40.45 -16.28 22.04
CA LEU A 15 -39.29 -16.96 22.61
C LEU A 15 -38.73 -16.11 23.75
N ALA A 16 -38.86 -16.62 24.98
CA ALA A 16 -38.25 -16.06 26.17
C ALA A 16 -36.73 -16.35 26.18
N LEU A 17 -35.93 -15.35 25.82
CA LEU A 17 -34.48 -15.38 25.98
C LEU A 17 -34.11 -15.05 27.43
N HIS A 18 -33.42 -15.97 28.09
CA HIS A 18 -32.78 -15.74 29.39
C HIS A 18 -31.44 -15.02 29.18
N PRO A 19 -31.05 -14.08 30.07
CA PRO A 19 -29.74 -13.44 29.99
C PRO A 19 -28.65 -14.42 30.44
N VAL A 20 -27.78 -14.82 29.52
CA VAL A 20 -26.51 -15.49 29.84
C VAL A 20 -25.52 -14.42 30.26
N THR A 21 -25.26 -14.33 31.56
CA THR A 21 -24.14 -13.60 32.16
C THR A 21 -22.86 -14.41 31.99
N GLY A 22 -22.19 -14.25 30.85
CA GLY A 22 -20.86 -14.79 30.60
C GLY A 22 -19.78 -13.78 31.00
N GLY A 23 -19.03 -14.09 32.06
CA GLY A 23 -17.95 -13.25 32.57
C GLY A 23 -16.86 -12.98 31.53
N ALA A 24 -16.43 -11.71 31.47
CA ALA A 24 -15.28 -11.28 30.69
C ALA A 24 -14.03 -12.00 31.20
N ALA A 25 -13.39 -12.78 30.33
CA ALA A 25 -12.07 -13.33 30.57
C ALA A 25 -11.05 -12.18 30.68
N PRO A 26 -10.06 -12.27 31.59
CA PRO A 26 -9.03 -11.25 31.72
C PRO A 26 -8.18 -11.19 30.44
N GLU A 27 -8.12 -10.02 29.81
CA GLU A 27 -7.22 -9.72 28.70
C GLU A 27 -5.76 -9.93 29.15
N SER A 28 -5.17 -11.07 28.80
CA SER A 28 -3.73 -11.27 28.98
C SER A 28 -3.00 -10.42 27.94
N LYS A 29 -2.48 -9.25 28.34
CA LYS A 29 -1.53 -8.48 27.54
C LYS A 29 -0.26 -9.31 27.38
N VAL A 30 -0.09 -9.95 26.22
CA VAL A 30 1.18 -10.59 25.85
C VAL A 30 2.18 -9.49 25.55
N ASP A 31 3.20 -9.38 26.38
CA ASP A 31 4.31 -8.46 26.18
C ASP A 31 5.19 -8.93 25.00
N LEU A 32 4.89 -8.36 23.83
CA LEU A 32 5.67 -8.53 22.60
C LEU A 32 6.88 -7.58 22.53
N GLY A 33 7.09 -6.72 23.55
CA GLY A 33 8.21 -5.78 23.61
C GLY A 33 9.59 -6.45 23.72
N ALA A 34 9.64 -7.75 24.05
CA ALA A 34 10.86 -8.55 24.08
C ALA A 34 11.31 -9.08 22.69
N LEU A 35 10.69 -8.66 21.60
CA LEU A 35 11.06 -9.01 20.22
C LEU A 35 12.17 -8.11 19.66
N GLY A 36 13.22 -7.89 20.43
CA GLY A 36 14.40 -7.16 19.98
C GLY A 36 14.95 -7.75 18.67
N PRO A 37 15.43 -6.93 17.72
CA PRO A 37 15.87 -7.40 16.43
C PRO A 37 17.08 -8.33 16.60
N ALA A 38 16.94 -9.59 16.18
CA ALA A 38 18.07 -10.49 15.95
C ALA A 38 18.76 -10.05 14.65
N GLY A 39 19.55 -8.97 14.72
CA GLY A 39 20.37 -8.48 13.62
C GLY A 39 21.86 -8.80 13.85
N PRO A 40 22.60 -9.24 12.83
CA PRO A 40 24.04 -9.46 12.94
C PRO A 40 24.76 -8.13 13.22
N SER A 41 25.64 -8.16 14.23
CA SER A 41 26.47 -7.02 14.65
C SER A 41 27.53 -6.74 13.58
N GLY A 42 27.32 -5.69 12.78
CA GLY A 42 28.33 -5.21 11.82
C GLY A 42 27.75 -4.58 10.56
N VAL A 43 26.87 -3.57 10.69
CA VAL A 43 26.35 -2.82 9.53
C VAL A 43 26.91 -1.40 9.58
N LYS A 44 27.70 -1.02 8.57
CA LYS A 44 28.10 0.37 8.31
C LYS A 44 26.85 1.24 8.41
N LYS A 45 26.93 2.33 9.19
CA LYS A 45 25.84 3.30 9.39
C LYS A 45 25.54 3.99 8.06
N MET A 46 24.78 3.32 7.20
CA MET A 46 24.18 3.89 6.02
C MET A 46 23.27 5.02 6.53
N VAL A 47 23.52 6.26 6.09
CA VAL A 47 22.60 7.36 6.37
C VAL A 47 21.23 6.88 5.95
N GLU A 48 20.34 6.69 6.91
CA GLU A 48 18.99 6.22 6.64
C GLU A 48 18.33 7.34 5.84
N ALA A 49 18.25 7.17 4.52
CA ALA A 49 17.50 8.08 3.68
C ALA A 49 16.07 8.09 4.23
N THR A 50 15.50 9.28 4.44
CA THR A 50 14.11 9.40 4.88
C THR A 50 13.23 8.88 3.75
N TYR A 51 12.64 7.70 3.94
CA TYR A 51 11.71 7.12 2.99
C TYR A 51 10.37 7.84 3.08
N THR A 52 9.80 8.17 1.91
CA THR A 52 8.50 8.82 1.80
C THR A 52 7.42 7.78 1.50
N GLN A 53 6.26 7.91 2.15
CA GLN A 53 5.10 7.08 1.83
C GLN A 53 4.60 7.39 0.42
N VAL A 54 4.23 6.34 -0.31
CA VAL A 54 3.65 6.48 -1.63
C VAL A 54 2.18 6.89 -1.44
N THR A 55 1.89 8.15 -1.72
CA THR A 55 0.53 8.70 -1.78
C THR A 55 0.20 9.07 -3.23
N TYR A 56 -1.09 9.25 -3.55
CA TYR A 56 -1.48 9.61 -4.91
C TYR A 56 -0.86 10.95 -5.35
N SER A 57 -0.83 11.94 -4.44
CA SER A 57 -0.14 13.21 -4.63
C SER A 57 1.38 13.03 -4.84
N ASN A 58 2.03 12.17 -4.04
CA ASN A 58 3.46 11.93 -4.17
C ASN A 58 3.83 11.18 -5.47
N LEU A 59 2.95 10.31 -5.97
CA LEU A 59 3.13 9.65 -7.27
C LEU A 59 3.12 10.69 -8.41
N TYR A 60 2.20 11.64 -8.38
CA TYR A 60 2.13 12.71 -9.38
C TYR A 60 3.31 13.66 -9.27
N LYS A 61 3.68 14.09 -8.06
CA LYS A 61 4.89 14.89 -7.83
C LYS A 61 6.14 14.17 -8.36
N LEU A 62 6.24 12.86 -8.17
CA LEU A 62 7.31 12.03 -8.72
C LEU A 62 7.30 12.04 -10.25
N ALA A 63 6.17 11.79 -10.91
CA ALA A 63 6.08 11.79 -12.36
C ALA A 63 6.48 13.17 -12.95
N TRP A 64 5.96 14.25 -12.40
CA TRP A 64 6.29 15.62 -12.82
C TRP A 64 7.76 15.98 -12.60
N SER A 65 8.38 15.49 -11.53
CA SER A 65 9.82 15.72 -11.28
C SER A 65 10.76 15.03 -12.27
N TYR A 66 10.22 14.16 -13.13
CA TYR A 66 10.93 13.51 -14.24
C TYR A 66 10.39 13.98 -15.60
N ASP A 67 9.74 15.15 -15.64
CA ASP A 67 9.23 15.75 -16.88
C ASP A 67 8.25 14.83 -17.63
N ALA A 68 7.49 13.98 -16.91
CA ALA A 68 6.46 13.11 -17.51
C ALA A 68 5.36 13.91 -18.24
N PHE A 69 5.21 15.19 -17.87
CA PHE A 69 4.28 16.13 -18.46
C PHE A 69 4.97 17.47 -18.68
N SER A 70 4.52 18.22 -19.69
CA SER A 70 4.98 19.59 -19.91
C SER A 70 4.23 20.58 -19.02
N VAL A 71 4.94 21.54 -18.43
CA VAL A 71 4.35 22.70 -17.72
C VAL A 71 3.50 23.61 -18.63
N THR A 72 3.65 23.49 -19.95
CA THR A 72 2.82 24.20 -20.93
C THR A 72 1.52 23.47 -21.27
N ASN A 73 1.39 22.20 -20.90
CA ASN A 73 0.15 21.45 -21.08
C ASN A 73 -0.83 21.81 -19.95
N GLU A 74 -1.81 22.66 -20.27
CA GLU A 74 -2.76 23.16 -19.27
C GLU A 74 -3.65 22.07 -18.68
N GLU A 75 -4.04 21.08 -19.49
CA GLU A 75 -4.85 19.96 -19.03
C GLU A 75 -4.09 19.14 -17.99
N ALA A 76 -2.84 18.78 -18.29
CA ALA A 76 -1.98 18.06 -17.36
C ALA A 76 -1.76 18.86 -16.06
N LEU A 77 -1.54 20.18 -16.17
CA LEU A 77 -1.37 21.05 -15.00
C LEU A 77 -2.63 21.10 -14.12
N ASN A 78 -3.82 21.14 -14.73
CA ASN A 78 -5.08 21.06 -13.99
C ASN A 78 -5.21 19.71 -13.27
N VAL A 79 -4.89 18.59 -13.94
CA VAL A 79 -4.90 17.27 -13.30
C VAL A 79 -3.90 17.21 -12.14
N TYR A 80 -2.69 17.76 -12.31
CA TYR A 80 -1.71 17.88 -11.22
C TYR A 80 -2.29 18.62 -10.03
N LEU A 81 -2.91 19.79 -10.25
CA LEU A 81 -3.49 20.60 -9.19
C LEU A 81 -4.67 19.89 -8.48
N ILE A 82 -5.51 19.18 -9.22
CA ILE A 82 -6.61 18.37 -8.66
C ILE A 82 -6.06 17.27 -7.74
N VAL A 83 -5.02 16.55 -8.19
CA VAL A 83 -4.46 15.41 -7.46
C VAL A 83 -3.60 15.86 -6.27
N THR A 84 -2.85 16.96 -6.41
CA THR A 84 -1.84 17.35 -5.43
C THR A 84 -2.27 18.50 -4.51
N GLU A 85 -3.09 19.42 -5.00
CA GLU A 85 -3.44 20.69 -4.33
C GLU A 85 -4.97 20.87 -4.24
N CYS A 86 -5.65 19.82 -3.81
CA CYS A 86 -7.11 19.73 -3.72
C CYS A 86 -7.79 20.94 -3.04
N ASN A 87 -7.20 21.46 -1.97
CA ASN A 87 -7.74 22.62 -1.24
C ASN A 87 -7.76 23.89 -2.10
N LEU A 88 -6.76 24.07 -2.98
CA LEU A 88 -6.71 25.21 -3.89
C LEU A 88 -7.73 25.05 -5.00
N TYR A 89 -7.83 23.85 -5.57
CA TYR A 89 -8.83 23.53 -6.59
C TYR A 89 -10.26 23.85 -6.09
N ASN A 90 -10.67 23.25 -4.97
CA ASN A 90 -12.03 23.45 -4.43
C ASN A 90 -12.37 24.91 -4.12
N LYS A 91 -11.37 25.73 -3.79
CA LYS A 91 -11.58 27.12 -3.37
C LYS A 91 -11.60 28.10 -4.53
N PHE A 92 -10.82 27.85 -5.58
CA PHE A 92 -10.50 28.87 -6.59
C PHE A 92 -10.79 28.45 -8.03
N PHE A 93 -11.16 27.19 -8.30
CA PHE A 93 -11.37 26.71 -9.66
C PHE A 93 -12.43 27.51 -10.44
N ASP A 94 -13.53 27.91 -9.79
CA ASP A 94 -14.60 28.69 -10.43
C ASP A 94 -14.23 30.18 -10.65
N ASN A 95 -13.10 30.65 -10.09
CA ASN A 95 -12.61 32.01 -10.28
C ASN A 95 -11.44 32.00 -11.26
N GLU A 96 -11.74 32.24 -12.54
CA GLU A 96 -10.76 32.16 -13.64
C GLU A 96 -9.51 33.02 -13.39
N PHE A 97 -9.65 34.23 -12.86
CA PHE A 97 -8.52 35.13 -12.60
C PHE A 97 -7.61 34.62 -11.48
N GLU A 98 -8.18 34.07 -10.41
CA GLU A 98 -7.39 33.47 -9.33
C GLU A 98 -6.79 32.13 -9.75
N TRP A 99 -7.52 31.34 -10.52
CA TRP A 99 -7.04 30.08 -11.05
C TRP A 99 -5.84 30.26 -11.97
N GLU A 100 -5.84 31.26 -12.85
CA GLU A 100 -4.67 31.59 -13.68
C GLU A 100 -3.43 31.96 -12.87
N LYS A 101 -3.60 32.69 -11.74
CA LYS A 101 -2.49 33.00 -10.83
C LYS A 101 -1.93 31.73 -10.20
N ILE A 102 -2.80 30.82 -9.76
CA ILE A 102 -2.43 29.53 -9.18
C ILE A 102 -1.68 28.68 -10.21
N LYS A 103 -2.18 28.58 -11.45
CA LYS A 103 -1.50 27.86 -12.53
C LYS A 103 -0.10 28.40 -12.77
N ARG A 104 0.07 29.73 -12.84
CA ARG A 104 1.39 30.37 -13.02
C ARG A 104 2.37 30.04 -11.89
N ALA A 105 1.93 30.24 -10.64
CA ALA A 105 2.75 29.93 -9.47
C ALA A 105 3.12 28.44 -9.40
N THR A 106 2.23 27.56 -9.85
CA THR A 106 2.47 26.11 -9.89
C THR A 106 3.50 25.73 -10.95
N LYS A 107 3.47 26.34 -12.13
CA LYS A 107 4.49 26.14 -13.17
C LYS A 107 5.88 26.51 -12.66
N GLU A 108 6.00 27.66 -12.01
CA GLU A 108 7.25 28.13 -11.37
C GLU A 108 7.70 27.16 -10.27
N TYR A 109 6.78 26.78 -9.37
CA TYR A 109 7.06 25.85 -8.28
C TYR A 109 7.58 24.49 -8.78
N ILE A 110 6.95 23.91 -9.80
CA ILE A 110 7.38 22.63 -10.38
C ILE A 110 8.81 22.74 -10.92
N GLY A 111 9.10 23.81 -11.67
CA GLY A 111 10.42 24.06 -12.23
C GLY A 111 11.51 24.19 -11.16
N GLU A 112 11.24 24.93 -10.09
CA GLU A 112 12.22 25.20 -9.01
C GLU A 112 12.40 24.04 -8.02
N ASN A 113 11.42 23.14 -7.92
CA ASN A 113 11.38 22.11 -6.87
C ASN A 113 11.44 20.67 -7.40
N LYS A 114 11.58 20.45 -8.72
CA LYS A 114 11.67 19.09 -9.28
C LYS A 114 12.77 18.24 -8.63
N ASP A 115 13.94 18.84 -8.37
CA ASP A 115 15.08 18.12 -7.79
C ASP A 115 14.93 17.87 -6.28
N LYS A 116 13.94 18.50 -5.64
CA LYS A 116 13.62 18.33 -4.22
C LYS A 116 12.56 17.25 -3.99
N VAL A 117 11.94 16.73 -5.05
CA VAL A 117 10.97 15.64 -4.93
C VAL A 117 11.67 14.37 -4.43
N PRO A 118 11.14 13.69 -3.39
CA PRO A 118 11.75 12.49 -2.85
C PRO A 118 12.00 11.43 -3.92
N ARG A 119 13.15 10.74 -3.81
CA ARG A 119 13.50 9.58 -4.67
C ARG A 119 13.42 8.25 -3.92
N TYR A 120 13.28 8.30 -2.61
CA TYR A 120 13.24 7.13 -1.73
C TYR A 120 11.81 6.95 -1.23
N TYR A 121 11.19 5.84 -1.61
CA TYR A 121 9.82 5.52 -1.28
C TYR A 121 9.71 4.22 -0.51
N GLU A 122 8.72 4.14 0.36
CA GLU A 122 8.33 2.88 0.97
C GLU A 122 6.83 2.62 0.80
N TYR A 123 6.49 1.34 0.64
CA TYR A 123 5.13 0.86 0.52
C TYR A 123 4.99 -0.51 1.16
N VAL A 124 3.75 -0.86 1.53
CA VAL A 124 3.45 -2.10 2.24
C VAL A 124 2.54 -2.98 1.39
N GLN A 125 2.89 -4.25 1.24
CA GLN A 125 2.07 -5.26 0.57
C GLN A 125 1.75 -6.39 1.54
N PRO A 126 0.47 -6.78 1.70
CA PRO A 126 0.12 -7.98 2.45
C PRO A 126 0.57 -9.24 1.71
N ILE A 127 1.00 -10.24 2.46
CA ILE A 127 1.33 -11.58 1.94
C ILE A 127 0.65 -12.65 2.78
N SER A 128 0.40 -13.81 2.16
CA SER A 128 -0.07 -15.00 2.87
C SER A 128 1.07 -16.01 3.00
N MET A 129 1.36 -16.40 4.23
CA MET A 129 2.35 -17.42 4.55
C MET A 129 1.67 -18.73 4.93
N GLY A 130 2.34 -19.84 4.58
CA GLY A 130 1.87 -21.20 4.86
C GLY A 130 2.15 -21.65 6.30
N ARG A 131 2.26 -22.97 6.48
CA ARG A 131 2.65 -23.60 7.75
C ARG A 131 4.15 -23.44 8.00
N TYR A 132 4.53 -23.37 9.27
CA TYR A 132 5.94 -23.34 9.63
C TYR A 132 6.61 -24.64 9.19
N ASP A 133 7.70 -24.50 8.46
CA ASP A 133 8.57 -25.60 8.08
C ASP A 133 9.72 -25.68 9.08
N TYR A 134 9.75 -26.75 9.87
CA TYR A 134 10.75 -26.97 10.90
C TYR A 134 12.14 -27.28 10.31
N ALA A 135 12.21 -27.88 9.12
CA ALA A 135 13.48 -28.21 8.47
C ALA A 135 14.13 -26.95 7.87
N LEU A 136 13.32 -26.09 7.26
CA LEU A 136 13.80 -24.84 6.64
C LEU A 136 13.76 -23.62 7.57
N GLN A 137 13.21 -23.78 8.78
CA GLN A 137 13.07 -22.77 9.82
C GLN A 137 12.41 -21.48 9.30
N GLY A 138 11.17 -21.59 8.82
CA GLY A 138 10.43 -20.43 8.35
C GLY A 138 9.08 -20.76 7.76
N PHE A 139 8.54 -19.83 6.98
CA PHE A 139 7.25 -19.97 6.36
C PHE A 139 7.37 -19.86 4.83
N PRO A 140 6.81 -20.80 4.05
CA PRO A 140 6.67 -20.61 2.61
C PRO A 140 5.64 -19.51 2.33
N ILE A 141 5.86 -18.71 1.29
CA ILE A 141 4.85 -17.77 0.78
C ILE A 141 3.90 -18.54 -0.12
N LEU A 142 2.59 -18.42 0.10
CA LEU A 142 1.59 -19.18 -0.66
C LEU A 142 1.55 -18.74 -2.13
N ASP A 143 1.70 -17.45 -2.39
CA ASP A 143 1.70 -16.86 -3.73
C ASP A 143 3.13 -16.64 -4.27
N ALA A 144 4.07 -17.53 -3.90
CA ALA A 144 5.50 -17.42 -4.22
C ALA A 144 5.80 -17.26 -5.72
N LYS A 145 4.88 -17.65 -6.61
CA LYS A 145 5.04 -17.48 -8.07
C LYS A 145 5.11 -16.01 -8.46
N GLU A 146 4.39 -15.13 -7.77
CA GLU A 146 4.38 -13.69 -8.05
C GLU A 146 5.72 -13.02 -7.73
N PHE A 147 6.48 -13.63 -6.83
CA PHE A 147 7.79 -13.15 -6.38
C PHE A 147 8.96 -13.83 -7.08
N LYS A 148 8.74 -14.73 -8.05
CA LYS A 148 9.81 -15.44 -8.74
C LYS A 148 10.32 -14.59 -9.91
N ALA A 149 11.59 -14.21 -9.86
CA ALA A 149 12.23 -13.34 -10.85
C ALA A 149 11.43 -12.05 -11.13
N GLN A 150 10.77 -11.52 -10.10
CA GLN A 150 9.93 -10.33 -10.23
C GLN A 150 10.80 -9.10 -10.48
N ARG A 151 10.64 -8.48 -11.65
CA ARG A 151 11.35 -7.24 -12.03
C ARG A 151 10.49 -5.99 -11.90
N ASN A 152 9.17 -6.14 -11.97
CA ASN A 152 8.24 -5.03 -11.92
C ASN A 152 7.55 -5.05 -10.55
N LEU A 153 7.78 -4.01 -9.76
CA LEU A 153 7.13 -3.81 -8.47
C LEU A 153 6.08 -2.70 -8.61
N GLN A 154 4.81 -3.06 -8.47
CA GLN A 154 3.73 -2.08 -8.37
C GLN A 154 3.76 -1.45 -6.98
N PHE A 155 4.28 -0.23 -6.87
CA PHE A 155 4.46 0.47 -5.61
C PHE A 155 3.33 1.46 -5.31
N ALA A 156 2.48 1.75 -6.29
CA ALA A 156 1.33 2.62 -6.17
C ALA A 156 0.13 2.06 -6.96
N SER A 157 -1.05 2.06 -6.36
CA SER A 157 -2.30 1.70 -7.03
C SER A 157 -3.46 2.44 -6.35
N TYR A 158 -4.02 3.42 -7.02
CA TYR A 158 -5.17 4.16 -6.53
C TYR A 158 -6.35 4.00 -7.50
N GLU A 159 -7.56 4.24 -7.00
CA GLU A 159 -8.72 4.34 -7.87
C GLU A 159 -8.57 5.61 -8.73
N ASN A 160 -8.59 5.42 -10.05
CA ASN A 160 -8.42 6.52 -10.99
C ASN A 160 -9.53 7.57 -10.81
N GLY A 161 -9.13 8.85 -10.78
CA GLY A 161 -10.04 9.96 -10.54
C GLY A 161 -10.40 10.20 -9.07
N THR A 162 -10.11 9.26 -8.15
CA THR A 162 -10.45 9.42 -6.73
C THR A 162 -9.33 10.18 -6.01
N THR A 163 -9.63 11.39 -5.56
CA THR A 163 -8.70 12.27 -4.83
C THR A 163 -9.27 12.64 -3.46
N SER A 164 -8.52 13.42 -2.68
CA SER A 164 -9.04 13.98 -1.42
C SER A 164 -10.23 14.94 -1.60
N CYS A 165 -10.52 15.42 -2.82
CA CYS A 165 -11.65 16.32 -3.09
C CYS A 165 -12.92 15.60 -3.51
N GLY A 166 -12.82 14.29 -3.78
CA GLY A 166 -13.86 13.53 -4.46
C GLY A 166 -13.38 12.92 -5.77
N ARG A 167 -14.34 12.57 -6.61
CA ARG A 167 -14.13 11.78 -7.83
C ARG A 167 -14.18 12.66 -9.06
N PHE A 168 -13.14 12.57 -9.89
CA PHE A 168 -12.97 13.30 -11.13
C PHE A 168 -12.89 12.35 -12.33
N SER A 169 -13.30 12.83 -13.50
CA SER A 169 -13.14 12.09 -14.76
C SER A 169 -11.73 12.33 -15.32
N ILE A 170 -10.75 11.57 -14.84
CA ILE A 170 -9.37 11.63 -15.30
C ILE A 170 -9.14 10.50 -16.31
N ASN A 171 -8.56 10.80 -17.47
CA ASN A 171 -8.24 9.76 -18.45
C ASN A 171 -7.11 8.85 -17.92
N PRO A 172 -7.37 7.56 -17.62
CA PRO A 172 -6.35 6.65 -17.10
C PRO A 172 -5.24 6.36 -18.10
N ASP A 173 -5.47 6.60 -19.39
CA ASP A 173 -4.48 6.35 -20.44
C ASP A 173 -3.36 7.38 -20.46
N THR A 174 -3.70 8.64 -20.14
CA THR A 174 -2.76 9.76 -20.10
C THR A 174 -2.28 10.05 -18.68
N TYR A 175 -3.12 9.79 -17.68
CA TYR A 175 -2.90 10.17 -16.28
C TYR A 175 -3.16 8.97 -15.36
N PRO A 176 -2.34 7.92 -15.44
CA PRO A 176 -2.57 6.70 -14.69
C PRO A 176 -2.51 6.93 -13.17
N ALA A 177 -3.28 6.14 -12.43
CA ALA A 177 -3.27 6.13 -10.97
C ALA A 177 -2.36 5.03 -10.37
N THR A 178 -1.55 4.40 -11.23
CA THR A 178 -0.67 3.28 -10.89
C THR A 178 0.77 3.66 -11.15
N GLY A 179 1.66 3.24 -10.25
CA GLY A 179 3.10 3.41 -10.35
C GLY A 179 3.80 2.07 -10.27
N VAL A 180 4.68 1.79 -11.23
CA VAL A 180 5.50 0.59 -11.28
C VAL A 180 6.97 0.98 -11.32
N VAL A 181 7.79 0.33 -10.49
CA VAL A 181 9.24 0.42 -10.58
C VAL A 181 9.80 -0.87 -11.14
N SER A 182 10.53 -0.74 -12.24
CA SER A 182 11.37 -1.77 -12.82
C SER A 182 12.69 -1.80 -12.07
N ILE A 183 13.00 -2.91 -11.39
CA ILE A 183 14.23 -3.09 -10.62
C ILE A 183 15.29 -3.85 -11.44
N SER A 184 16.54 -3.43 -11.32
CA SER A 184 17.66 -4.05 -12.04
C SER A 184 17.92 -5.49 -11.60
N SER A 185 17.77 -5.76 -10.30
CA SER A 185 18.00 -7.06 -9.65
C SER A 185 16.65 -7.72 -9.37
N PRO A 186 16.30 -8.82 -10.06
CA PRO A 186 15.01 -9.48 -9.86
C PRO A 186 14.82 -9.96 -8.41
N LEU A 187 13.65 -9.67 -7.85
CA LEU A 187 13.25 -10.20 -6.55
C LEU A 187 12.94 -11.69 -6.70
N ASN A 188 13.41 -12.48 -5.72
CA ASN A 188 13.12 -13.90 -5.58
C ASN A 188 12.78 -14.18 -4.12
N LEU A 189 11.48 -14.18 -3.80
CA LEU A 189 11.02 -14.36 -2.43
C LEU A 189 9.95 -15.45 -2.35
N SER A 190 10.36 -16.68 -2.05
CA SER A 190 9.45 -17.82 -1.89
C SER A 190 9.29 -18.28 -0.44
N PHE A 191 10.16 -17.83 0.46
CA PHE A 191 10.25 -18.34 1.82
C PHE A 191 10.77 -17.27 2.78
N ILE A 192 10.10 -17.11 3.92
CA ILE A 192 10.48 -16.18 4.99
C ILE A 192 11.12 -16.98 6.11
N ARG A 193 12.44 -16.85 6.27
CA ARG A 193 13.17 -17.52 7.37
C ARG A 193 12.85 -16.83 8.69
N VAL A 194 12.37 -17.60 9.66
CA VAL A 194 11.99 -17.11 10.99
C VAL A 194 12.44 -18.12 12.03
N PRO A 195 13.28 -17.73 13.02
CA PRO A 195 13.70 -18.63 14.09
C PRO A 195 12.49 -19.22 14.82
N GLN A 196 12.57 -20.50 15.20
CA GLN A 196 11.44 -21.25 15.78
C GLN A 196 10.79 -20.53 16.96
N LYS A 197 11.58 -19.97 17.87
CA LYS A 197 11.07 -19.22 19.04
C LYS A 197 10.24 -18.00 18.64
N LEU A 198 10.63 -17.29 17.57
CA LEU A 198 9.89 -16.15 17.03
C LEU A 198 8.65 -16.61 16.27
N ALA A 199 8.77 -17.66 15.47
CA ALA A 199 7.66 -18.26 14.74
C ALA A 199 6.55 -18.75 15.69
N GLN A 200 6.92 -19.39 16.81
CA GLN A 200 5.97 -19.82 17.83
C GLN A 200 5.19 -18.64 18.41
N LYS A 201 5.88 -17.56 18.82
CA LYS A 201 5.22 -16.35 19.32
C LYS A 201 4.27 -15.73 18.28
N TYR A 202 4.69 -15.69 17.01
CA TYR A 202 3.85 -15.20 15.92
C TYR A 202 2.59 -16.05 15.73
N ILE A 203 2.72 -17.38 15.76
CA ILE A 203 1.60 -18.31 15.63
C ILE A 203 0.63 -18.16 16.82
N GLU A 204 1.14 -18.10 18.05
CA GLU A 204 0.35 -17.89 19.26
C GLU A 204 -0.38 -16.55 19.25
N TRP A 205 0.29 -15.48 18.81
CA TRP A 205 -0.32 -14.16 18.65
C TRP A 205 -1.43 -14.17 17.60
N ARG A 206 -1.21 -14.81 16.44
CA ARG A 206 -2.23 -14.95 15.38
C ARG A 206 -3.44 -15.75 15.84
N ALA A 207 -3.24 -16.81 16.61
CA ALA A 207 -4.33 -17.64 17.11
C ALA A 207 -5.31 -16.91 18.05
N LYS A 208 -4.90 -15.75 18.59
CA LYS A 208 -5.73 -14.88 19.44
C LYS A 208 -6.58 -13.88 18.66
N GLN A 209 -6.39 -13.77 17.35
CA GLN A 209 -7.15 -12.83 16.52
C GLN A 209 -8.42 -13.50 15.99
N GLU A 210 -9.54 -12.79 16.09
CA GLU A 210 -10.84 -13.27 15.61
C GLU A 210 -10.94 -13.21 14.08
N ASN A 211 -11.79 -14.07 13.49
CA ASN A 211 -12.12 -14.09 12.05
C ASN A 211 -10.94 -14.30 11.10
N ILE A 212 -9.95 -15.10 11.51
CA ILE A 212 -8.76 -15.35 10.70
C ILE A 212 -8.78 -16.75 10.11
N ASP A 213 -8.48 -16.84 8.81
CA ASP A 213 -8.17 -18.12 8.17
C ASP A 213 -6.89 -18.70 8.77
N ASN A 214 -7.04 -19.70 9.63
CA ASN A 214 -5.93 -20.39 10.29
C ASN A 214 -4.96 -21.08 9.31
N MET A 215 -5.37 -21.28 8.06
CA MET A 215 -4.50 -21.83 7.01
C MET A 215 -3.64 -20.75 6.34
N LYS A 216 -4.03 -19.48 6.43
CA LYS A 216 -3.31 -18.33 5.85
C LYS A 216 -2.79 -17.40 6.95
N ARG A 217 -1.47 -17.47 7.18
CA ARG A 217 -0.80 -16.57 8.10
C ARG A 217 -0.48 -15.27 7.38
N GLN A 218 -1.34 -14.27 7.55
CA GLN A 218 -1.11 -12.95 6.95
C GLN A 218 0.10 -12.27 7.60
N ALA A 219 0.97 -11.74 6.76
CA ALA A 219 2.09 -10.88 7.12
C ALA A 219 2.16 -9.70 6.15
N TYR A 220 3.05 -8.75 6.40
CA TYR A 220 3.16 -7.50 5.65
C TYR A 220 4.61 -7.28 5.25
N ILE A 221 4.85 -7.16 3.95
CA ILE A 221 6.16 -6.77 3.42
C ILE A 221 6.18 -5.26 3.30
N ARG A 222 7.13 -4.60 3.96
CA ARG A 222 7.52 -3.22 3.67
C ARG A 222 8.70 -3.23 2.69
N TYR A 223 8.45 -2.70 1.51
CA TYR A 223 9.49 -2.44 0.52
C TYR A 223 10.03 -1.03 0.69
N ARG A 224 11.33 -0.88 0.48
CA ARG A 224 12.03 0.40 0.45
C ARG A 224 12.77 0.48 -0.87
N ILE A 225 12.29 1.36 -1.74
CA ILE A 225 12.76 1.49 -3.11
C ILE A 225 13.40 2.87 -3.33
N ARG A 226 14.34 2.93 -4.27
CA ARG A 226 14.89 4.16 -4.80
C ARG A 226 14.50 4.26 -6.27
N ILE A 227 13.96 5.41 -6.66
CA ILE A 227 13.58 5.71 -8.04
C ILE A 227 14.72 6.50 -8.69
N ASP A 228 15.25 5.97 -9.79
CA ASP A 228 16.42 6.53 -10.49
C ASP A 228 16.03 7.25 -11.80
N GLN A 229 14.98 6.77 -12.49
CA GLN A 229 14.58 7.31 -13.79
C GLN A 229 13.08 7.07 -14.05
N TYR A 230 12.47 7.89 -14.90
CA TYR A 230 11.17 7.66 -15.50
C TYR A 230 11.29 7.10 -16.92
N ASP A 231 10.45 6.13 -17.25
CA ASP A 231 10.51 5.34 -18.48
C ASP A 231 9.12 5.29 -19.17
N GLY A 232 8.38 6.39 -19.07
CA GLY A 232 7.11 6.59 -19.74
C GLY A 232 5.90 5.95 -19.06
N ILE A 233 4.75 6.02 -19.72
CA ILE A 233 3.55 5.27 -19.37
C ILE A 233 3.59 3.95 -20.14
N LYS A 234 3.40 2.83 -19.44
CA LYS A 234 3.40 1.49 -20.04
C LYS A 234 2.12 0.73 -19.77
N ASP A 235 1.75 -0.09 -20.74
CA ASP A 235 0.70 -1.11 -20.62
C ASP A 235 1.27 -2.38 -19.99
N TYR A 236 0.59 -2.91 -18.98
CA TYR A 236 0.91 -4.18 -18.32
C TYR A 236 -0.13 -5.25 -18.68
N GLU A 237 0.21 -6.53 -18.45
CA GLU A 237 -0.61 -7.69 -18.86
C GLU A 237 -2.07 -7.65 -18.36
N SER A 238 -2.33 -6.94 -17.27
CA SER A 238 -3.68 -6.71 -16.75
C SER A 238 -4.51 -5.67 -17.53
N GLY A 239 -3.96 -5.10 -18.61
CA GLY A 239 -4.52 -3.91 -19.28
C GLY A 239 -4.37 -2.62 -18.46
N THR A 240 -3.64 -2.67 -17.34
CA THR A 240 -3.38 -1.50 -16.51
C THR A 240 -2.27 -0.66 -17.14
N LYS A 241 -2.55 0.63 -17.35
CA LYS A 241 -1.52 1.63 -17.64
C LYS A 241 -0.94 2.18 -16.35
N ALA A 242 0.38 2.34 -16.31
CA ALA A 242 1.07 2.86 -15.14
C ALA A 242 2.21 3.79 -15.53
N PHE A 243 2.51 4.74 -14.65
CA PHE A 243 3.80 5.41 -14.68
C PHE A 243 4.88 4.36 -14.42
N ASN A 244 5.72 4.10 -15.42
CA ASN A 244 6.83 3.18 -15.28
C ASN A 244 8.11 3.95 -14.93
N PHE A 245 8.77 3.49 -13.89
CA PHE A 245 10.04 4.02 -13.42
C PHE A 245 11.12 2.93 -13.46
N GLN A 246 12.38 3.33 -13.49
CA GLN A 246 13.52 2.46 -13.23
C GLN A 246 14.09 2.77 -11.85
N GLY A 247 14.54 1.76 -11.12
CA GLY A 247 15.05 1.96 -9.78
C GLY A 247 15.67 0.72 -9.15
N LYS A 248 15.79 0.77 -7.83
CA LYS A 248 16.37 -0.31 -7.00
C LYS A 248 15.50 -0.60 -5.81
N LEU A 249 15.32 -1.88 -5.52
CA LEU A 249 14.92 -2.33 -4.19
C LEU A 249 16.13 -2.18 -3.28
N MET A 250 16.01 -1.39 -2.21
CA MET A 250 17.08 -1.14 -1.24
C MET A 250 16.98 -2.09 -0.06
N ARG A 251 15.74 -2.33 0.39
CA ARG A 251 15.47 -3.13 1.58
C ARG A 251 14.06 -3.71 1.52
N LEU A 252 13.92 -4.88 2.11
CA LEU A 252 12.66 -5.58 2.31
C LEU A 252 12.58 -5.99 3.78
N ASP A 253 11.52 -5.61 4.47
CA ASP A 253 11.23 -6.02 5.85
C ASP A 253 9.88 -6.75 5.87
N VAL A 254 9.77 -7.87 6.58
CA VAL A 254 8.49 -8.59 6.77
C VAL A 254 8.05 -8.44 8.22
N PHE A 255 6.80 -8.08 8.42
CA PHE A 255 6.16 -7.87 9.72
C PHE A 255 4.97 -8.80 9.90
N ALA A 256 4.70 -9.19 11.15
CA ALA A 256 3.53 -9.98 11.51
C ALA A 256 2.23 -9.16 11.48
N ASP A 257 2.31 -7.85 11.68
CA ASP A 257 1.18 -6.94 11.82
C ASP A 257 1.23 -5.79 10.81
N LYS A 258 0.05 -5.19 10.58
CA LYS A 258 -0.12 -4.09 9.62
C LYS A 258 0.55 -2.79 10.08
N ASP A 259 0.72 -2.61 11.38
CA ASP A 259 1.30 -1.41 11.99
C ASP A 259 2.84 -1.46 11.98
N LEU A 260 3.40 -2.55 11.45
CA LEU A 260 4.83 -2.77 11.23
C LEU A 260 5.65 -2.78 12.53
N MET A 261 5.05 -3.26 13.62
CA MET A 261 5.67 -3.25 14.95
C MET A 261 6.38 -4.57 15.30
N LEU A 262 6.01 -5.67 14.65
CA LEU A 262 6.45 -7.03 14.97
C LEU A 262 7.28 -7.61 13.80
N PRO A 263 8.59 -7.31 13.72
CA PRO A 263 9.43 -7.78 12.62
C PRO A 263 9.61 -9.31 12.68
N LEU A 264 9.52 -9.94 11.52
CA LEU A 264 9.76 -11.37 11.32
C LEU A 264 11.04 -11.65 10.53
N TYR A 265 11.36 -10.80 9.55
CA TYR A 265 12.46 -11.01 8.61
C TYR A 265 12.90 -9.68 8.00
N ASN A 266 14.16 -9.58 7.57
CA ASN A 266 14.65 -8.47 6.76
C ASN A 266 15.70 -8.95 5.75
N GLN A 267 15.83 -8.18 4.66
CA GLN A 267 16.82 -8.38 3.61
C GLN A 267 17.27 -7.03 3.03
N LEU A 268 18.58 -6.88 2.84
CA LEU A 268 19.21 -5.75 2.16
C LEU A 268 19.65 -6.17 0.75
N PHE A 269 19.65 -5.24 -0.20
CA PHE A 269 19.95 -5.46 -1.61
C PHE A 269 21.01 -4.48 -2.13
#